data_AF-A0A2A4XC26-F1
#
_entry.id   AF-A0A2A4XC26-F1
#
_cell.length_a   1.000
_cell.length_b   1.000
_cell.length_c   1.000
_cell.angle_alpha   90.00
_cell.angle_beta   90.00
_cell.angle_gamma   90.00
#
_symmetry.space_group_name_H-M   'P 1'
#
loop_
_entity.id
_entity.type
_entity.pdbx_description
1 polymer ?
#
loop_
_entity_poly.entity_id
_entity_poly.type
_entity_poly.pdbx_seq_one_letter_code
_entity_poly.pdbx_strand_id
1 'polypeptide(L)' 'MPTKIVFLYIEFFPLVNGAKSSAAIYSIIETAKANQLEPYEYLKHLLTELPKATTAEELKDLLPWNVKLQDGVC' A
#
# COMPACT_ATOMS: atom_id res chain seq x y z
N MET A 1 -1.07 15.01 11.63
CA MET A 1 -1.84 13.77 11.34
C MET A 1 -1.53 13.36 9.90
N PRO A 2 -0.48 12.58 9.62
CA PRO A 2 0.00 12.33 8.26
C PRO A 2 -0.73 11.18 7.54
N THR A 3 -1.90 10.74 8.01
CA THR A 3 -2.69 9.67 7.37
C THR A 3 -3.39 10.10 6.07
N LYS A 4 -3.32 11.38 5.68
CA LYS A 4 -3.96 11.89 4.45
C LYS A 4 -3.14 11.69 3.16
N ILE A 5 -1.88 11.25 3.25
CA ILE A 5 -1.00 11.16 2.07
C ILE A 5 -1.41 10.01 1.12
N VAL A 6 -1.95 8.91 1.67
CA VAL A 6 -2.19 7.67 0.90
C VAL A 6 -3.41 7.78 -0.03
N PHE A 7 -4.46 8.47 0.40
CA PHE A 7 -5.77 8.47 -0.29
C PHE A 7 -5.97 9.63 -1.27
N LEU A 8 -5.23 10.74 -1.14
CA LEU A 8 -5.52 11.96 -1.91
C LEU A 8 -5.06 11.92 -3.38
N TYR A 9 -4.13 11.05 -3.75
CA TYR A 9 -3.63 10.99 -5.13
C TYR A 9 -4.53 10.23 -6.10
N ILE A 10 -5.44 9.37 -5.61
CA ILE A 10 -6.30 8.54 -6.47
C ILE A 10 -7.62 9.24 -6.80
N GLU A 11 -8.20 10.00 -5.87
CA GLU A 11 -9.50 10.65 -6.08
C GLU A 11 -9.43 11.99 -6.83
N PHE A 12 -8.29 12.70 -6.83
CA PHE A 12 -8.29 14.12 -7.18
C PHE A 12 -7.72 14.50 -8.57
N PHE A 13 -7.11 13.56 -9.32
CA PHE A 13 -6.56 13.86 -10.66
C PHE A 13 -7.16 12.93 -11.73
N PRO A 14 -7.79 13.45 -12.80
CA PRO A 14 -8.32 12.62 -13.88
C PRO A 14 -7.16 12.15 -14.78
N LEU A 15 -6.37 11.20 -14.30
CA LEU A 15 -5.35 10.52 -15.09
C LEU A 15 -6.01 9.43 -15.97
N VAL A 16 -5.47 9.22 -17.18
CA VAL A 16 -5.83 8.05 -18.01
C VAL A 16 -5.60 6.77 -17.20
N ASN A 17 -6.41 5.71 -17.39
CA ASN A 17 -6.42 4.52 -16.53
C ASN A 17 -5.03 3.93 -16.22
N GLY A 18 -4.11 3.94 -17.19
CA GLY A 18 -2.74 3.47 -16.99
C GLY A 18 -1.93 4.34 -16.03
N ALA A 19 -2.05 5.66 -16.13
CA ALA A 19 -1.34 6.59 -15.26
C ALA A 19 -1.90 6.56 -13.83
N LYS A 20 -3.22 6.32 -13.65
CA LYS A 20 -3.83 6.12 -12.32
C LYS A 20 -3.19 4.92 -11.60
N SER A 21 -2.92 3.84 -12.32
CA SER A 21 -2.28 2.64 -11.76
C SER A 21 -0.84 2.94 -11.32
N SER A 22 -0.06 3.68 -12.12
CA SER A 22 1.29 4.11 -11.74
C SER A 22 1.30 5.04 -10.52
N ALA A 23 0.39 6.01 -10.46
CA ALA A 23 0.26 6.92 -9.32
C ALA A 23 -0.11 6.18 -8.03
N ALA A 24 -0.97 5.16 -8.12
CA ALA A 24 -1.34 4.32 -6.99
C ALA A 24 -0.13 3.53 -6.45
N ILE A 25 0.69 2.92 -7.33
CA ILE A 25 1.89 2.18 -6.91
C ILE A 25 2.89 3.12 -6.22
N TYR A 26 3.13 4.32 -6.78
CA TYR A 26 4.01 5.31 -6.15
C TYR A 26 3.50 5.74 -4.76
N SER A 27 2.20 5.96 -4.59
CA SER A 27 1.60 6.29 -3.30
C SER A 27 1.84 5.17 -2.27
N ILE A 28 1.66 3.90 -2.67
CA ILE A 28 1.89 2.74 -1.79
C ILE A 28 3.37 2.66 -1.37
N ILE A 29 4.30 2.87 -2.30
CA ILE A 29 5.74 2.85 -2.02
C ILE A 29 6.12 3.95 -1.01
N GLU A 30 5.66 5.19 -1.22
CA GLU A 30 5.93 6.29 -0.29
C GLU A 30 5.29 6.04 1.08
N THR A 31 4.12 5.39 1.11
CA THR A 31 3.47 4.99 2.36
C THR A 31 4.27 3.93 3.10
N ALA A 32 4.81 2.92 2.40
CA ALA A 32 5.67 1.91 3.00
C ALA A 32 6.91 2.55 3.64
N LYS A 33 7.59 3.44 2.90
CA LYS A 33 8.75 4.20 3.38
C LYS A 33 8.41 5.04 4.61
N ALA A 34 7.27 5.73 4.59
CA ALA A 34 6.81 6.54 5.72
C ALA A 34 6.54 5.71 6.99
N ASN A 35 6.22 4.42 6.84
CA ASN A 35 6.02 3.47 7.93
C ASN A 35 7.26 2.59 8.20
N GLN A 36 8.43 2.94 7.64
CA GLN A 36 9.70 2.19 7.81
C GLN A 36 9.63 0.74 7.33
N LEU A 37 8.74 0.44 6.38
CA LEU A 37 8.67 -0.86 5.72
C LEU A 37 9.51 -0.86 4.44
N GLU A 38 10.11 -2.00 4.12
CA GLU A 38 10.74 -2.22 2.83
C GLU A 38 9.66 -2.19 1.73
N PRO A 39 9.71 -1.24 0.78
CA PRO A 39 8.60 -1.01 -0.15
C PRO A 39 8.33 -2.19 -1.07
N TYR A 40 9.38 -2.92 -1.45
CA TYR A 40 9.23 -4.07 -2.34
C TYR A 40 8.50 -5.22 -1.64
N GLU A 41 8.92 -5.56 -0.43
CA GLU A 41 8.29 -6.61 0.37
C GLU A 41 6.85 -6.25 0.74
N TYR A 42 6.59 -4.98 1.08
CA TYR A 42 5.25 -4.51 1.34
C TYR A 42 4.36 -4.61 0.10
N LEU A 43 4.81 -4.14 -1.06
CA LEU A 43 4.04 -4.22 -2.30
C LEU A 43 3.74 -5.67 -2.70
N LYS A 44 4.73 -6.56 -2.56
CA LYS A 44 4.58 -7.99 -2.85
C LYS A 44 3.56 -8.64 -1.91
N HIS A 45 3.63 -8.36 -0.60
CA HIS A 45 2.66 -8.86 0.37
C HIS A 45 1.26 -8.35 0.07
N LEU A 46 1.12 -7.04 -0.20
CA LEU A 46 -0.15 -6.40 -0.50
C LEU A 46 -0.80 -7.00 -1.75
N LEU A 47 -0.05 -7.19 -2.84
CA LEU A 47 -0.57 -7.80 -4.08
C LEU A 47 -0.88 -9.30 -3.94
N THR A 48 -0.25 -10.00 -2.99
CA THR A 48 -0.49 -11.42 -2.74
C THR A 48 -1.72 -11.64 -1.86
N GLU A 49 -1.94 -10.78 -0.87
CA GLU A 49 -3.03 -10.91 0.09
C GLU A 49 -4.29 -10.12 -0.29
N LEU A 50 -4.18 -9.04 -1.08
CA LEU A 50 -5.32 -8.31 -1.65
C LEU A 50 -6.40 -9.20 -2.28
N PRO A 51 -6.05 -10.13 -3.19
CA PRO A 51 -7.06 -10.98 -3.82
C PRO A 51 -7.67 -12.01 -2.86
N LYS A 52 -7.07 -12.22 -1.68
CA LYS A 52 -7.57 -13.12 -0.64
C LYS A 52 -8.45 -12.40 0.38
N ALA A 53 -8.23 -11.10 0.58
CA ALA A 53 -9.02 -10.27 1.48
C ALA A 53 -10.43 -10.07 0.90
N THR A 54 -11.42 -10.63 1.57
CA THR A 54 -12.84 -10.54 1.17
C THR A 54 -13.64 -9.63 2.11
N THR A 55 -13.10 -9.38 3.30
CA THR A 55 -13.73 -8.59 4.36
C THR A 55 -12.98 -7.28 4.62
N ALA A 56 -13.70 -6.29 5.15
CA ALA A 56 -13.12 -4.98 5.46
C ALA A 56 -12.07 -5.06 6.58
N GLU A 57 -12.20 -6.06 7.45
CA GLU A 57 -11.26 -6.38 8.52
C GLU A 57 -9.94 -6.92 7.94
N GLU A 58 -9.99 -7.89 7.03
CA GLU A 58 -8.79 -8.42 6.34
C GLU A 58 -8.06 -7.32 5.55
N LEU A 59 -8.80 -6.40 4.93
CA LEU A 59 -8.20 -5.24 4.26
C LEU A 59 -7.50 -4.28 5.24
N LYS A 60 -8.03 -4.13 6.46
CA LYS A 60 -7.36 -3.34 7.51
C LYS A 60 -6.08 -4.01 7.99
N ASP A 61 -6.03 -5.33 7.95
CA ASP A 61 -4.82 -6.06 8.34
C ASP A 61 -3.66 -5.88 7.35
N LEU A 62 -3.96 -5.52 6.10
CA LEU A 62 -2.97 -5.18 5.07
C LEU A 62 -2.42 -3.75 5.17
N LEU A 63 -2.91 -2.96 6.13
CA LEU A 63 -2.43 -1.59 6.33
C LEU A 63 -1.00 -1.61 6.87
N PRO A 64 -0.15 -0.65 6.47
CA PRO A 64 1.29 -0.72 6.69
C PRO A 64 1.68 -0.64 8.17
N TRP A 65 0.80 -0.19 9.04
CA TRP A 65 1.01 -0.20 10.50
C TRP A 65 0.59 -1.52 11.17
N ASN A 66 -0.14 -2.38 10.48
CA ASN A 66 -0.62 -3.66 10.99
C ASN A 66 0.16 -4.85 10.43
N VAL A 67 0.78 -4.69 9.25
CA VAL A 67 1.65 -5.70 8.65
C VAL A 67 2.98 -5.75 9.39
N LYS A 68 3.29 -6.90 9.98
CA LYS A 68 4.63 -7.22 10.51
C LYS A 68 5.42 -7.97 9.45
N LEU A 69 6.02 -7.23 8.52
CA LEU A 69 7.02 -7.81 7.62
C LEU A 69 8.28 -8.06 8.46
N GLN A 70 8.64 -9.33 8.62
CA GLN A 70 9.90 -9.68 9.27
C GLN A 70 11.00 -9.41 8.26
N ASP A 71 11.85 -8.42 8.52
CA ASP A 71 13.08 -8.21 7.77
C ASP A 71 13.89 -9.51 7.77
N GLY A 72 14.34 -9.91 6.57
CA GLY A 72 14.92 -11.22 6.29
C GLY A 72 15.85 -11.78 7.37
N VAL A 73 15.55 -13.00 7.82
CA VAL A 73 16.53 -13.90 8.41
C VAL A 73 16.83 -14.97 7.39
N CYS A 74 17.93 -14.75 6.65
CA CYS A 74 18.92 -15.74 6.24
C CYS A 74 20.26 -15.00 6.10
#